data_AF-A0A927S2Z4-F1
#
_entry.id   AF-A0A927S2Z4-F1
#
_cell.length_a   1.000
_cell.length_b   1.000
_cell.length_c   1.000
_cell.angle_alpha   90.00
_cell.angle_beta   90.00
_cell.angle_gamma   90.00
#
_symmetry.space_group_name_H-M   'P 1'
#
loop_
_entity.id
_entity.type
_entity.pdbx_description
1 polymer ?
#
loop_
_entity_poly.entity_id
_entity_poly.type
_entity_poly.pdbx_seq_one_letter_code
_entity_poly.pdbx_strand_id
1 'polypeptide(L)'
;MKRAILLLLIVVALFAAVSGTIAYYTDNVRGAGVVESANLAVLQHEYERVKDQNGAYTASLRRFTQGQMMYPGVLNPTLTREDVKVGDYTVQMHDETLANFVDKIVTAENNGSAYSYVRTFVAVPARSQGDAPVDWLHLDFNQQHGWVLSPDVIRSQLIDGNYYDIYWITNENQLAPGATTAPSLLGFYLDPRVTTRDGRYQYVNGSVRVDLGTAEDLTILVTTQASQAIVFEADGAKSAAQVALDTTFGSPADGIHPWVDVKSAYDQASLDALLAAATYDTVIALHDGAYTLPAQLPHGIRLMGMGLNVTLSAPTLSAYDVELDNVTFTSPVVFTGHGTFEEVTFLQGWHISPTSGDVLVSDCKFDAYQIGDGDYIVHIADCLSLQP
;
A
#
# COMPACT_ATOMS: atom_id res chain seq x y z
N MET A 1 23.31 -29.46 -27.17
CA MET A 1 22.07 -28.73 -27.49
C MET A 1 20.93 -29.01 -26.47
N LYS A 2 20.57 -30.26 -26.14
CA LYS A 2 19.49 -30.54 -25.16
C LYS A 2 19.73 -30.06 -23.72
N ARG A 3 20.99 -30.04 -23.24
CA ARG A 3 21.33 -29.55 -21.89
C ARG A 3 21.36 -28.02 -21.79
N ALA A 4 21.69 -27.33 -22.89
CA ALA A 4 21.68 -25.87 -22.94
C ALA A 4 20.25 -25.31 -23.00
N ILE A 5 19.34 -25.99 -23.72
CA ILE A 5 17.92 -25.61 -23.78
C ILE A 5 17.22 -25.85 -22.42
N LEU A 6 17.56 -26.93 -21.71
CA LEU A 6 17.00 -27.18 -20.37
C LEU A 6 17.50 -26.15 -19.34
N LEU A 7 18.78 -25.76 -19.40
CA LEU A 7 19.33 -24.69 -18.56
C LEU A 7 18.72 -23.32 -18.93
N LEU A 8 18.47 -23.05 -20.21
CA LEU A 8 17.78 -21.82 -20.62
C LEU A 8 16.32 -21.79 -20.15
N LEU A 9 15.60 -22.93 -20.19
CA LEU A 9 14.24 -23.04 -19.65
C LEU A 9 14.19 -22.90 -18.13
N ILE A 10 15.20 -23.40 -17.41
CA ILE A 10 15.33 -23.20 -15.96
C ILE A 10 15.64 -21.73 -15.64
N VAL A 11 16.50 -21.07 -16.43
CA VAL A 11 16.81 -19.64 -16.27
C VAL A 11 15.62 -18.76 -16.65
N VAL A 12 14.87 -19.07 -17.70
CA VAL A 12 13.64 -18.36 -18.09
C VAL A 12 12.49 -18.62 -17.10
N ALA A 13 12.41 -19.82 -16.49
CA ALA A 13 11.48 -20.10 -15.40
C ALA A 13 11.91 -19.46 -14.05
N LEU A 14 13.19 -19.14 -13.87
CA LEU A 14 13.70 -18.33 -12.75
C LEU A 14 13.44 -16.83 -12.95
N PHE A 15 13.22 -16.39 -14.19
CA PHE A 15 12.58 -15.12 -14.51
C PHE A 15 11.05 -15.25 -14.55
N ALA A 16 10.45 -16.13 -13.70
CA ALA A 16 9.10 -15.85 -13.23
C ALA A 16 9.17 -14.45 -12.63
N ALA A 17 8.53 -13.48 -13.30
CA ALA A 17 8.59 -12.08 -12.94
C ALA A 17 8.39 -11.98 -11.42
N VAL A 18 9.37 -11.40 -10.72
CA VAL A 18 9.20 -11.07 -9.31
C VAL A 18 8.10 -10.01 -9.28
N SER A 19 6.88 -10.46 -9.03
CA SER A 19 5.69 -9.63 -9.08
C SER A 19 5.26 -9.27 -7.66
N GLY A 20 4.79 -8.04 -7.49
CA GLY A 20 4.50 -7.46 -6.19
C GLY A 20 3.33 -6.51 -6.29
N THR A 21 2.61 -6.39 -5.19
CA THR A 21 1.47 -5.50 -5.00
C THR A 21 1.70 -4.55 -3.83
N ILE A 22 1.14 -3.33 -3.92
CA ILE A 22 1.13 -2.34 -2.84
C ILE A 22 -0.32 -1.91 -2.59
N ALA A 23 -0.87 -2.23 -1.42
CA ALA A 23 -2.18 -1.74 -0.98
C ALA A 23 -2.00 -0.55 -0.03
N TYR A 24 -2.50 0.63 -0.41
CA TYR A 24 -2.34 1.87 0.37
C TYR A 24 -3.66 2.56 0.69
N TYR A 25 -3.75 3.14 1.89
CA TYR A 25 -4.75 4.13 2.24
C TYR A 25 -4.12 5.39 2.85
N THR A 26 -4.42 6.54 2.23
CA THR A 26 -4.62 7.79 2.97
C THR A 26 -5.89 8.50 2.53
N ASP A 27 -6.50 9.11 3.55
CA ASP A 27 -7.58 10.10 3.49
C ASP A 27 -8.99 9.55 3.18
N ASN A 28 -9.89 9.63 4.17
CA ASN A 28 -11.37 9.58 4.12
C ASN A 28 -12.13 8.55 3.22
N VAL A 29 -11.47 7.66 2.48
CA VAL A 29 -12.13 6.71 1.57
C VAL A 29 -12.53 5.42 2.29
N ARG A 30 -13.77 5.00 2.04
CA ARG A 30 -14.40 3.79 2.58
C ARG A 30 -14.12 2.61 1.64
N GLY A 31 -13.09 1.79 1.87
CA GLY A 31 -12.81 0.63 0.99
C GLY A 31 -11.76 -0.35 1.52
N ALA A 32 -11.66 -1.52 0.86
CA ALA A 32 -10.55 -2.49 0.97
C ALA A 32 -9.64 -2.29 -0.25
N GLY A 33 -8.33 -2.17 -0.07
CA GLY A 33 -7.40 -1.73 -1.12
C GLY A 33 -6.89 -2.95 -1.85
N VAL A 34 -7.26 -3.14 -3.11
CA VAL A 34 -6.87 -4.28 -3.95
C VAL A 34 -5.78 -3.80 -4.90
N VAL A 35 -4.65 -4.50 -4.96
CA VAL A 35 -3.72 -4.47 -6.09
C VAL A 35 -3.33 -5.94 -6.34
N GLU A 36 -3.47 -6.39 -7.58
CA GLU A 36 -3.38 -7.73 -8.16
C GLU A 36 -2.27 -7.76 -9.22
N SER A 37 -1.29 -8.66 -9.07
CA SER A 37 -0.32 -8.94 -10.12
C SER A 37 -0.31 -10.41 -10.49
N ALA A 38 -0.93 -10.74 -11.63
CA ALA A 38 -1.07 -12.00 -12.37
C ALA A 38 -1.44 -13.28 -11.59
N ASN A 39 -1.39 -13.27 -10.26
CA ASN A 39 -1.75 -14.31 -9.28
C ASN A 39 -1.66 -13.80 -7.83
N LEU A 40 -1.17 -12.58 -7.57
CA LEU A 40 -0.98 -12.04 -6.22
C LEU A 40 -1.86 -10.82 -6.01
N ALA A 41 -2.87 -10.93 -5.16
CA ALA A 41 -3.70 -9.78 -4.76
C ALA A 41 -3.68 -9.65 -3.24
N VAL A 42 -3.42 -8.45 -2.70
CA VAL A 42 -3.45 -8.24 -1.24
C VAL A 42 -4.36 -7.09 -0.85
N LEU A 43 -5.25 -7.36 0.10
CA LEU A 43 -6.15 -6.39 0.73
C LEU A 43 -5.64 -5.98 2.10
N GLN A 44 -5.38 -4.68 2.28
CA GLN A 44 -5.20 -4.12 3.61
C GLN A 44 -6.57 -3.80 4.23
N HIS A 45 -6.77 -4.22 5.48
CA HIS A 45 -7.93 -3.88 6.28
C HIS A 45 -7.50 -3.15 7.57
N GLU A 46 -8.23 -2.09 7.92
CA GLU A 46 -8.05 -1.34 9.18
C GLU A 46 -9.32 -1.40 10.02
N TYR A 47 -9.21 -1.86 11.27
CA TYR A 47 -10.33 -2.04 12.19
C TYR A 47 -10.11 -1.39 13.57
N GLU A 48 -11.21 -1.24 14.30
CA GLU A 48 -11.26 -0.88 15.72
C GLU A 48 -12.31 -1.72 16.45
N ARG A 49 -12.10 -1.97 17.76
CA ARG A 49 -13.11 -2.67 18.57
C ARG A 49 -14.29 -1.74 18.84
N VAL A 50 -15.49 -2.30 18.83
CA VAL A 50 -16.73 -1.57 19.12
C VAL A 50 -16.94 -1.52 20.63
N LYS A 51 -17.22 -0.33 21.18
CA LYS A 51 -17.62 -0.17 22.59
C LYS A 51 -19.14 -0.27 22.76
N ASP A 52 -19.58 -0.88 23.86
CA ASP A 52 -20.98 -0.95 24.26
C ASP A 52 -21.46 0.36 24.91
N GLN A 53 -22.71 0.39 25.39
CA GLN A 53 -23.31 1.56 26.05
C GLN A 53 -22.62 1.95 27.36
N ASN A 54 -21.87 1.02 27.97
CA ASN A 54 -21.13 1.24 29.21
C ASN A 54 -19.66 1.62 28.94
N GLY A 55 -19.25 1.68 27.68
CA GLY A 55 -17.89 2.01 27.27
C GLY A 55 -16.92 0.82 27.29
N ALA A 56 -17.41 -0.41 27.52
CA ALA A 56 -16.60 -1.63 27.48
C ALA A 56 -16.46 -2.15 26.05
N TYR A 57 -15.33 -2.76 25.72
CA TYR A 57 -15.13 -3.34 24.39
C TYR A 57 -16.01 -4.58 24.19
N THR A 58 -16.57 -4.69 22.99
CA THR A 58 -17.29 -5.88 22.53
C THR A 58 -16.38 -6.73 21.64
N ALA A 59 -16.77 -7.98 21.40
CA ALA A 59 -16.07 -8.85 20.44
C ALA A 59 -16.24 -8.42 18.97
N SER A 60 -17.02 -7.37 18.68
CA SER A 60 -17.24 -6.91 17.31
C SER A 60 -16.16 -5.92 16.90
N LEU A 61 -15.68 -6.08 15.67
CA LEU A 61 -14.82 -5.11 15.00
C LEU A 61 -15.66 -4.28 14.03
N ARG A 62 -15.30 -3.00 13.88
CA ARG A 62 -15.77 -2.15 12.78
C ARG A 62 -14.57 -1.55 12.07
N ARG A 63 -14.78 -0.98 10.89
CA ARG A 63 -13.72 -0.24 10.18
C ARG A 63 -13.18 0.89 11.05
N PHE A 64 -11.87 1.10 10.98
CA PHE A 64 -11.21 2.17 11.70
C PHE A 64 -11.72 3.54 11.25
N THR A 65 -11.96 4.44 12.21
CA THR A 65 -12.33 5.83 11.93
C THR A 65 -11.08 6.71 12.03
N GLN A 66 -10.71 7.43 10.97
CA GLN A 66 -9.56 8.35 11.00
C GLN A 66 -9.84 9.60 11.85
N GLY A 67 -8.77 10.33 12.24
CA GLY A 67 -8.88 11.63 12.92
C GLY A 67 -9.47 11.55 14.33
N GLN A 68 -9.40 10.39 14.99
CA GLN A 68 -9.92 10.25 16.34
C GLN A 68 -9.20 11.15 17.33
N MET A 69 -9.98 11.71 18.25
CA MET A 69 -9.42 12.43 19.37
C MET A 69 -8.65 11.46 20.27
N MET A 70 -7.37 11.72 20.46
CA MET A 70 -6.54 11.00 21.41
C MET A 70 -6.60 11.70 22.76
N TYR A 71 -6.85 10.94 23.82
CA TYR A 71 -6.73 11.50 25.17
C TYR A 71 -5.24 11.61 25.55
N PRO A 72 -4.83 12.62 26.32
CA PRO A 72 -3.48 12.65 26.85
C PRO A 72 -3.20 11.40 27.70
N GLY A 73 -1.95 10.93 27.68
CA GLY A 73 -1.55 9.74 28.41
C GLY A 73 -1.80 9.88 29.89
N VAL A 74 -2.62 8.99 30.44
CA VAL A 74 -2.69 8.79 31.88
C VAL A 74 -1.57 7.81 32.22
N LEU A 75 -0.70 8.17 33.17
CA LEU A 75 0.28 7.25 33.74
C LEU A 75 -0.48 6.11 34.43
N ASN A 76 -0.82 5.07 33.68
CA ASN A 76 -1.29 3.81 34.24
C ASN A 76 -0.06 2.91 34.43
N PRO A 77 0.38 2.66 35.68
CA PRO A 77 1.54 1.80 35.94
C PRO A 77 1.28 0.33 35.59
N THR A 78 0.03 -0.05 35.33
CA THR A 78 -0.35 -1.40 34.93
C THR A 78 -0.87 -1.32 33.50
N LEU A 79 0.02 -1.57 32.55
CA LEU A 79 -0.31 -1.78 31.14
C LEU A 79 -0.98 -3.16 31.00
N THR A 80 -2.22 -3.29 31.47
CA THR A 80 -2.98 -4.54 31.33
C THR A 80 -3.33 -4.77 29.87
N ARG A 81 -3.38 -6.06 29.51
CA ARG A 81 -3.72 -6.55 28.18
C ARG A 81 -4.80 -7.60 28.30
N GLU A 82 -5.61 -7.72 27.26
CA GLU A 82 -6.66 -8.70 27.12
C GLU A 82 -6.54 -9.49 25.82
N ASP A 83 -7.04 -10.72 25.85
CA ASP A 83 -7.19 -11.57 24.67
C ASP A 83 -8.28 -11.01 23.75
N VAL A 84 -7.89 -10.54 22.57
CA VAL A 84 -8.79 -10.07 21.53
C VAL A 84 -8.74 -11.02 20.35
N LYS A 85 -9.92 -11.47 19.91
CA LYS A 85 -10.06 -12.30 18.71
C LYS A 85 -10.18 -11.42 17.46
N VAL A 86 -9.26 -11.58 16.52
CA VAL A 86 -9.24 -10.91 15.21
C VAL A 86 -9.17 -11.98 14.14
N GLY A 87 -10.28 -12.21 13.42
CA GLY A 87 -10.41 -13.36 12.52
C GLY A 87 -10.19 -14.67 13.26
N ASP A 88 -9.25 -15.48 12.77
CA ASP A 88 -8.88 -16.77 13.38
C ASP A 88 -7.78 -16.65 14.45
N TYR A 89 -7.27 -15.44 14.69
CA TYR A 89 -6.18 -15.20 15.62
C TYR A 89 -6.68 -14.67 16.96
N THR A 90 -5.96 -15.02 18.02
CA THR A 90 -6.05 -14.34 19.32
C THR A 90 -4.77 -13.54 19.51
N VAL A 91 -4.92 -12.26 19.82
CA VAL A 91 -3.82 -11.31 20.07
C VAL A 91 -4.05 -10.62 21.40
N GLN A 92 -2.96 -10.20 22.04
CA GLN A 92 -3.03 -9.41 23.27
C GLN A 92 -3.10 -7.93 22.92
N MET A 93 -4.15 -7.22 23.29
CA MET A 93 -4.25 -5.76 23.11
C MET A 93 -4.42 -5.06 24.46
N HIS A 94 -4.12 -3.77 24.54
CA HIS A 94 -4.45 -3.00 25.73
C HIS A 94 -5.97 -2.98 25.97
N ASP A 95 -6.37 -3.17 27.22
CA ASP A 95 -7.77 -3.09 27.64
C ASP A 95 -8.20 -1.62 27.84
N GLU A 96 -9.46 -1.42 28.23
CA GLU A 96 -10.01 -0.08 28.47
C GLU A 96 -9.36 0.70 29.63
N THR A 97 -8.53 0.06 30.46
CA THR A 97 -7.84 0.75 31.56
C THR A 97 -6.73 1.68 31.07
N LEU A 98 -6.24 1.47 29.84
CA LEU A 98 -5.43 2.44 29.12
C LEU A 98 -6.34 3.36 28.31
N ALA A 99 -6.94 4.33 29.01
CA ALA A 99 -8.02 5.18 28.46
C ALA A 99 -7.64 6.00 27.21
N ASN A 100 -6.35 6.18 26.93
CA ASN A 100 -5.86 6.87 25.74
C ASN A 100 -5.36 5.95 24.62
N PHE A 101 -5.58 4.64 24.73
CA PHE A 101 -5.31 3.71 23.64
C PHE A 101 -6.33 3.88 22.51
N VAL A 102 -5.82 4.01 21.29
CA VAL A 102 -6.61 4.03 20.06
C VAL A 102 -6.36 2.72 19.32
N ASP A 103 -7.44 1.97 19.08
CA ASP A 103 -7.38 0.75 18.29
C ASP A 103 -7.13 1.11 16.83
N LYS A 104 -6.09 0.54 16.24
CA LYS A 104 -5.86 0.56 14.79
C LYS A 104 -5.32 -0.80 14.40
N ILE A 105 -6.24 -1.73 14.23
CA ILE A 105 -5.98 -3.14 13.97
C ILE A 105 -5.78 -3.29 12.46
N VAL A 106 -4.55 -3.54 12.01
CA VAL A 106 -4.21 -3.64 10.59
C VAL A 106 -3.98 -5.09 10.22
N THR A 107 -4.74 -5.64 9.27
CA THR A 107 -4.56 -6.99 8.72
C THR A 107 -4.36 -6.96 7.22
N ALA A 108 -3.76 -8.01 6.66
CA ALA A 108 -3.60 -8.19 5.22
C ALA A 108 -4.25 -9.50 4.77
N GLU A 109 -5.08 -9.46 3.74
CA GLU A 109 -5.72 -10.63 3.13
C GLU A 109 -5.13 -10.90 1.76
N ASN A 110 -4.72 -12.14 1.48
CA ASN A 110 -4.32 -12.54 0.14
C ASN A 110 -5.56 -12.94 -0.65
N ASN A 111 -6.08 -12.04 -1.47
CA ASN A 111 -7.19 -12.30 -2.38
C ASN A 111 -6.72 -12.91 -3.72
N GLY A 112 -5.42 -13.12 -3.89
CA GLY A 112 -4.83 -13.73 -5.07
C GLY A 112 -4.89 -15.26 -5.05
N SER A 113 -4.31 -15.86 -6.07
CA SER A 113 -4.20 -17.32 -6.29
C SER A 113 -2.82 -17.90 -5.92
N ALA A 114 -1.80 -17.07 -5.68
CA ALA A 114 -0.45 -17.47 -5.27
C ALA A 114 -0.19 -17.21 -3.79
N TYR A 115 0.71 -17.99 -3.19
CA TYR A 115 1.24 -17.70 -1.85
C TYR A 115 2.06 -16.41 -1.86
N SER A 116 2.01 -15.67 -0.75
CA SER A 116 2.68 -14.38 -0.64
C SER A 116 3.44 -14.19 0.67
N TYR A 117 4.42 -13.29 0.64
CA TYR A 117 4.97 -12.66 1.84
C TYR A 117 4.47 -11.22 1.90
N VAL A 118 4.20 -10.74 3.11
CA VAL A 118 3.64 -9.40 3.32
C VAL A 118 4.49 -8.58 4.28
N ARG A 119 4.52 -7.27 4.04
CA ARG A 119 5.14 -6.26 4.89
C ARG A 119 4.23 -5.07 5.02
N THR A 120 3.96 -4.67 6.25
CA THR A 120 3.21 -3.44 6.54
C THR A 120 4.18 -2.33 6.89
N PHE A 121 4.00 -1.14 6.31
CA PHE A 121 4.65 0.08 6.74
C PHE A 121 3.65 0.98 7.46
N VAL A 122 4.13 1.63 8.51
CA VAL A 122 3.36 2.56 9.35
C VAL A 122 4.12 3.88 9.39
N ALA A 123 3.55 4.91 8.77
CA ALA A 123 4.10 6.26 8.77
C ALA A 123 3.47 7.08 9.89
N VAL A 124 4.30 7.53 10.84
CA VAL A 124 3.91 8.37 11.97
C VAL A 124 4.41 9.79 11.74
N PRO A 125 3.60 10.85 11.95
CA PRO A 125 4.05 12.21 11.79
C PRO A 125 5.34 12.48 12.59
N ALA A 126 6.39 12.86 11.89
CA ALA A 126 7.68 13.17 12.49
C ALA A 126 7.52 14.42 13.34
N ARG A 127 7.99 14.35 14.59
CA ARG A 127 8.02 15.48 15.51
C ARG A 127 9.39 15.52 16.16
N SER A 128 10.05 16.65 16.04
CA SER A 128 11.41 16.83 16.53
C SER A 128 11.56 18.11 17.34
N GLN A 129 12.62 18.14 18.15
CA GLN A 129 13.18 19.35 18.71
C GLN A 129 14.54 19.58 18.05
N GLY A 130 14.60 20.46 17.04
CA GLY A 130 15.78 20.54 16.18
C GLY A 130 15.98 19.23 15.43
N ASP A 131 17.18 18.64 15.53
CA ASP A 131 17.53 17.39 14.84
C ASP A 131 17.15 16.12 15.64
N ALA A 132 16.63 16.26 16.88
CA ALA A 132 16.30 15.12 17.73
C ALA A 132 14.80 14.79 17.70
N PRO A 133 14.39 13.56 17.34
CA PRO A 133 12.98 13.16 17.41
C PRO A 133 12.49 13.16 18.86
N VAL A 134 11.22 13.49 19.08
CA VAL A 134 10.57 13.34 20.38
C VAL A 134 9.66 12.12 20.39
N ASP A 135 9.68 11.38 21.49
CA ASP A 135 8.90 10.17 21.69
C ASP A 135 7.50 10.52 22.19
N TRP A 136 6.66 11.03 21.28
CA TRP A 136 5.32 11.53 21.58
C TRP A 136 4.22 10.48 21.43
N LEU A 137 4.51 9.38 20.71
CA LEU A 137 3.57 8.34 20.36
C LEU A 137 4.22 6.96 20.51
N HIS A 138 3.47 6.03 21.11
CA HIS A 138 3.84 4.62 21.23
C HIS A 138 2.97 3.78 20.30
N LEU A 139 3.59 3.00 19.41
CA LEU A 139 2.91 2.05 18.53
C LEU A 139 2.88 0.66 19.19
N ASP A 140 1.73 -0.01 19.15
CA ASP A 140 1.58 -1.39 19.63
C ASP A 140 1.56 -2.33 18.42
N PHE A 141 2.75 -2.77 18.01
CA PHE A 141 2.91 -3.78 16.95
C PHE A 141 2.68 -5.18 17.50
N ASN A 142 2.07 -6.04 16.68
CA ASN A 142 1.99 -7.45 17.01
C ASN A 142 3.34 -8.12 16.75
N GLN A 143 3.96 -8.69 17.78
CA GLN A 143 5.22 -9.45 17.67
C GLN A 143 4.97 -10.97 17.76
N GLN A 144 3.72 -11.40 17.59
CA GLN A 144 3.32 -12.80 17.53
C GLN A 144 2.95 -13.20 16.10
N HIS A 145 2.70 -14.49 15.88
CA HIS A 145 2.16 -15.01 14.61
C HIS A 145 3.01 -14.69 13.35
N GLY A 146 4.34 -14.65 13.53
CA GLY A 146 5.31 -14.48 12.45
C GLY A 146 5.67 -13.04 12.11
N TRP A 147 5.11 -12.05 12.80
CA TRP A 147 5.46 -10.65 12.59
C TRP A 147 6.79 -10.28 13.26
N VAL A 148 7.70 -9.69 12.48
CA VAL A 148 9.01 -9.22 12.93
C VAL A 148 9.15 -7.74 12.61
N LEU A 149 9.17 -6.92 13.67
CA LEU A 149 9.36 -5.48 13.58
C LEU A 149 10.83 -5.17 13.27
N SER A 150 11.07 -4.28 12.32
CA SER A 150 12.42 -3.78 12.07
C SER A 150 12.92 -2.93 13.23
N PRO A 151 14.20 -3.06 13.64
CA PRO A 151 14.80 -2.13 14.61
C PRO A 151 15.08 -0.75 13.99
N ASP A 152 15.10 -0.67 12.66
CA ASP A 152 15.39 0.55 11.91
C ASP A 152 14.11 1.35 11.62
N VAL A 153 14.28 2.66 11.44
CA VAL A 153 13.19 3.61 11.12
C VAL A 153 13.66 4.54 10.02
N ILE A 154 12.88 4.69 8.95
CA ILE A 154 13.17 5.69 7.92
C ILE A 154 12.66 7.04 8.42
N ARG A 155 13.58 7.98 8.65
CA ARG A 155 13.24 9.26 9.33
C ARG A 155 12.90 10.36 8.35
N SER A 156 12.02 11.27 8.77
CA SER A 156 11.76 12.56 8.12
C SER A 156 11.48 12.47 6.61
N GLN A 157 10.60 11.54 6.21
CA GLN A 157 10.14 11.39 4.84
C GLN A 157 9.01 12.37 4.55
N LEU A 158 9.08 13.08 3.43
CA LEU A 158 8.06 14.03 3.01
C LEU A 158 6.93 13.26 2.27
N ILE A 159 5.76 13.19 2.88
CA ILE A 159 4.55 12.56 2.33
C ILE A 159 3.43 13.59 2.36
N ASP A 160 2.83 13.90 1.21
CA ASP A 160 1.75 14.89 1.07
C ASP A 160 2.03 16.22 1.80
N GLY A 161 3.27 16.72 1.69
CA GLY A 161 3.70 17.99 2.30
C GLY A 161 4.00 17.95 3.79
N ASN A 162 3.91 16.78 4.44
CA ASN A 162 4.19 16.58 5.86
C ASN A 162 5.34 15.59 6.07
N TYR A 163 6.11 15.77 7.14
CA TYR A 163 7.21 14.85 7.47
C TYR A 163 6.72 13.68 8.32
N TYR A 164 7.16 12.47 7.99
CA TYR A 164 6.84 11.21 8.66
C TYR A 164 8.09 10.39 8.99
N ASP A 165 8.05 9.70 10.12
CA ASP A 165 8.93 8.59 10.44
C ASP A 165 8.22 7.29 10.10
N ILE A 166 8.86 6.43 9.32
CA ILE A 166 8.26 5.22 8.77
C ILE A 166 8.88 3.99 9.44
N TYR A 167 7.99 3.20 10.05
CA TYR A 167 8.26 1.91 10.64
C TYR A 167 7.80 0.82 9.68
N TRP A 168 8.42 -0.35 9.71
CA TRP A 168 7.93 -1.49 8.94
C TRP A 168 8.07 -2.80 9.70
N ILE A 169 7.12 -3.69 9.43
CA ILE A 169 7.00 -4.99 10.06
C ILE A 169 6.72 -6.03 8.97
N THR A 170 7.48 -7.12 8.98
CA THR A 170 7.42 -8.17 7.95
C THR A 170 6.83 -9.44 8.55
N ASN A 171 5.89 -10.08 7.86
CA ASN A 171 5.42 -11.41 8.27
C ASN A 171 6.33 -12.45 7.64
N GLU A 172 6.98 -13.27 8.47
CA GLU A 172 7.86 -14.34 8.02
C GLU A 172 7.09 -15.58 7.53
N ASN A 173 5.80 -15.68 7.90
CA ASN A 173 4.95 -16.76 7.42
C ASN A 173 4.44 -16.45 6.01
N GLN A 174 4.37 -17.49 5.18
CA GLN A 174 3.69 -17.41 3.90
C GLN A 174 2.18 -17.26 4.12
N LEU A 175 1.58 -16.33 3.39
CA LEU A 175 0.15 -16.09 3.39
C LEU A 175 -0.48 -16.84 2.20
N ALA A 176 -1.30 -17.84 2.52
CA ALA A 176 -1.99 -18.65 1.52
C ALA A 176 -3.07 -17.83 0.77
N PRO A 177 -3.42 -18.22 -0.46
CA PRO A 177 -4.61 -17.73 -1.15
C PRO A 177 -5.87 -17.80 -0.28
N GLY A 178 -6.63 -16.71 -0.23
CA GLY A 178 -7.85 -16.55 0.58
C GLY A 178 -7.62 -16.42 2.09
N ALA A 179 -6.38 -16.40 2.57
CA ALA A 179 -6.09 -16.26 3.99
C ALA A 179 -5.85 -14.79 4.38
N THR A 180 -6.18 -14.46 5.64
CA THR A 180 -5.87 -13.17 6.27
C THR A 180 -4.79 -13.37 7.33
N THR A 181 -3.88 -12.41 7.47
CA THR A 181 -2.87 -12.42 8.53
C THR A 181 -3.46 -12.13 9.90
N ALA A 182 -2.74 -12.53 10.95
CA ALA A 182 -2.87 -11.87 12.25
C ALA A 182 -2.57 -10.37 12.08
N PRO A 183 -3.14 -9.46 12.89
CA PRO A 183 -2.90 -8.04 12.70
C PRO A 183 -1.41 -7.69 12.88
N SER A 184 -0.87 -6.78 12.06
CA SER A 184 0.51 -6.28 12.14
C SER A 184 0.65 -5.13 13.13
N LEU A 185 -0.31 -4.21 13.11
CA LEU A 185 -0.50 -3.13 14.08
C LEU A 185 -1.77 -3.40 14.89
N LEU A 186 -1.72 -3.17 16.21
CA LEU A 186 -2.84 -3.34 17.13
C LEU A 186 -3.47 -2.00 17.50
N GLY A 187 -2.64 -0.97 17.61
CA GLY A 187 -3.07 0.38 17.95
C GLY A 187 -1.91 1.26 18.36
N PHE A 188 -2.23 2.35 19.02
CA PHE A 188 -1.25 3.33 19.48
C PHE A 188 -1.79 4.15 20.64
N TYR A 189 -0.89 4.78 21.39
CA TYR A 189 -1.26 5.69 22.47
C TYR A 189 -0.23 6.81 22.62
N LEU A 190 -0.71 7.98 23.05
CA LEU A 190 0.15 9.12 23.32
C LEU A 190 1.04 8.88 24.53
N ASP A 191 2.28 9.38 24.46
CA ASP A 191 3.18 9.41 25.60
C ASP A 191 2.58 10.25 26.76
N PRO A 192 2.78 9.88 28.04
CA PRO A 192 2.27 10.66 29.18
C PRO A 192 2.77 12.11 29.26
N ARG A 193 3.84 12.44 28.53
CA ARG A 193 4.36 13.81 28.38
C ARG A 193 3.57 14.65 27.38
N VAL A 194 2.63 14.05 26.64
CA VAL A 194 1.75 14.78 25.73
C VAL A 194 0.56 15.33 26.51
N THR A 195 0.31 16.62 26.32
CA THR A 195 -0.80 17.36 26.91
C THR A 195 -1.65 17.98 25.82
N THR A 196 -2.91 18.27 26.12
CA THR A 196 -3.82 18.94 25.18
C THR A 196 -4.26 20.28 25.74
N ARG A 197 -4.16 21.35 24.95
CA ARG A 197 -4.62 22.69 25.30
C ARG A 197 -5.24 23.34 24.07
N ASP A 198 -6.45 23.90 24.22
CA ASP A 198 -7.16 24.61 23.16
C ASP A 198 -7.31 23.78 21.86
N GLY A 199 -7.54 22.46 22.00
CA GLY A 199 -7.68 21.53 20.87
C GLY A 199 -6.37 21.13 20.18
N ARG A 200 -5.21 21.57 20.71
CA ARG A 200 -3.88 21.24 20.18
C ARG A 200 -3.10 20.37 21.15
N TYR A 201 -2.30 19.46 20.61
CA TYR A 201 -1.43 18.56 21.33
C TYR A 201 -0.03 19.17 21.47
N GLN A 202 0.56 19.01 22.64
CA GLN A 202 1.90 19.49 22.94
C GLN A 202 2.67 18.45 23.75
N TYR A 203 3.85 18.06 23.28
CA TYR A 203 4.79 17.25 24.05
C TYR A 203 5.58 18.13 25.02
N VAL A 204 5.65 17.71 26.28
CA VAL A 204 6.21 18.45 27.41
C VAL A 204 7.20 17.60 28.21
N ASN A 205 8.49 17.88 28.08
CA ASN A 205 9.53 17.22 28.88
C ASN A 205 10.50 18.25 29.48
N GLY A 206 10.36 18.54 30.78
CA GLY A 206 11.16 19.58 31.45
C GLY A 206 10.91 20.97 30.85
N SER A 207 11.92 21.56 30.19
CA SER A 207 11.80 22.82 29.43
C SER A 207 11.45 22.63 27.95
N VAL A 208 11.48 21.39 27.44
CA VAL A 208 11.16 21.08 26.04
C VAL A 208 9.66 21.18 25.83
N ARG A 209 9.26 21.92 24.79
CA ARG A 209 7.88 22.06 24.31
C ARG A 209 7.89 21.87 22.80
N VAL A 210 7.17 20.87 22.31
CA VAL A 210 6.98 20.63 20.87
C VAL A 210 5.49 20.67 20.58
N ASP A 211 5.07 21.57 19.69
CA ASP A 211 3.71 21.59 19.19
C ASP A 211 3.52 20.41 18.24
N LEU A 212 2.57 19.55 18.56
CA LEU A 212 2.28 18.36 17.77
C LEU A 212 1.14 18.61 16.77
N GLY A 213 0.40 19.71 16.91
CA GLY A 213 -0.73 20.06 16.05
C GLY A 213 -2.09 19.69 16.63
N THR A 214 -3.07 19.51 15.76
CA THR A 214 -4.45 19.08 16.04
C THR A 214 -4.57 17.56 15.86
N ALA A 215 -5.75 16.97 16.11
CA ALA A 215 -5.96 15.54 15.88
C ALA A 215 -5.74 15.13 14.40
N GLU A 216 -6.05 16.01 13.46
CA GLU A 216 -5.85 15.79 12.01
C GLU A 216 -4.35 15.70 11.66
N ASP A 217 -3.53 16.54 12.31
CA ASP A 217 -2.06 16.56 12.12
C ASP A 217 -1.35 15.31 12.66
N LEU A 218 -2.06 14.46 13.42
CA LEU A 218 -1.54 13.24 14.03
C LEU A 218 -1.97 11.97 13.29
N THR A 219 -2.44 12.11 12.04
CA THR A 219 -2.89 10.98 11.22
C THR A 219 -1.74 10.00 10.96
N ILE A 220 -2.00 8.71 11.20
CA ILE A 220 -1.04 7.62 10.98
C ILE A 220 -1.40 6.90 9.68
N LEU A 221 -0.47 6.88 8.73
CA LEU A 221 -0.67 6.27 7.41
C LEU A 221 -0.18 4.83 7.45
N VAL A 222 -0.88 3.94 6.76
CA VAL A 222 -0.52 2.52 6.72
C VAL A 222 -0.65 2.02 5.29
N THR A 223 0.33 1.23 4.88
CA THR A 223 0.39 0.59 3.57
C THR A 223 0.94 -0.81 3.73
N THR A 224 0.53 -1.73 2.87
CA THR A 224 0.99 -3.12 2.88
C THR A 224 1.53 -3.47 1.51
N GLN A 225 2.78 -3.90 1.48
CA GLN A 225 3.39 -4.53 0.32
C GLN A 225 3.23 -6.04 0.42
N ALA A 226 3.08 -6.69 -0.73
CA ALA A 226 3.20 -8.13 -0.82
C ALA A 226 4.01 -8.56 -2.04
N SER A 227 4.78 -9.62 -1.85
CA SER A 227 5.58 -10.27 -2.89
C SER A 227 5.18 -11.73 -2.99
N GLN A 228 5.24 -12.30 -4.20
CA GLN A 228 5.02 -13.73 -4.37
C GLN A 228 6.05 -14.53 -3.59
N ALA A 229 5.63 -15.61 -2.93
CA ALA A 229 6.49 -16.44 -2.08
C ALA A 229 7.34 -17.47 -2.87
N ILE A 230 7.61 -17.24 -4.15
CA ILE A 230 8.23 -18.24 -5.05
C ILE A 230 9.73 -18.39 -4.76
N VAL A 231 10.18 -19.62 -4.43
CA VAL A 231 11.58 -20.13 -4.24
C VAL A 231 12.59 -19.23 -3.50
N PHE A 232 12.16 -18.18 -2.79
CA PHE A 232 13.07 -17.38 -1.97
C PHE A 232 13.56 -18.18 -0.77
N GLU A 233 14.87 -18.21 -0.59
CA GLU A 233 15.54 -18.78 0.58
C GLU A 233 16.07 -17.65 1.47
N ALA A 234 16.27 -17.94 2.76
CA ALA A 234 16.94 -17.01 3.65
C ALA A 234 18.38 -16.75 3.17
N ASP A 235 18.83 -15.50 3.26
CA ASP A 235 20.18 -15.09 2.88
C ASP A 235 20.87 -14.38 4.05
N GLY A 236 21.86 -15.04 4.64
CA GLY A 236 22.57 -14.55 5.81
C GLY A 236 21.64 -14.28 6.99
N ALA A 237 21.48 -12.99 7.33
CA ALA A 237 20.61 -12.54 8.41
C ALA A 237 19.17 -12.25 7.96
N LYS A 238 18.88 -12.27 6.65
CA LYS A 238 17.55 -11.99 6.11
C LYS A 238 16.73 -13.27 6.00
N SER A 239 15.48 -13.23 6.46
CA SER A 239 14.52 -14.32 6.23
C SER A 239 14.08 -14.37 4.76
N ALA A 240 13.54 -15.51 4.33
CA ALA A 240 13.02 -15.67 2.96
C ALA A 240 11.98 -14.59 2.59
N ALA A 241 11.14 -14.20 3.56
CA ALA A 241 10.17 -13.11 3.39
C ALA A 241 10.86 -11.78 3.10
N GLN A 242 11.89 -11.44 3.88
CA GLN A 242 12.66 -10.21 3.68
C GLN A 242 13.38 -10.22 2.33
N VAL A 243 13.98 -11.35 1.94
CA VAL A 243 14.62 -11.48 0.62
C VAL A 243 13.62 -11.29 -0.50
N ALA A 244 12.44 -11.92 -0.44
CA ALA A 244 11.38 -11.77 -1.43
C ALA A 244 10.93 -10.32 -1.60
N LEU A 245 10.55 -9.68 -0.49
CA LEU A 245 10.05 -8.31 -0.47
C LEU A 245 11.13 -7.30 -0.88
N ASP A 246 12.37 -7.46 -0.41
CA ASP A 246 13.47 -6.56 -0.78
C ASP A 246 13.87 -6.71 -2.25
N THR A 247 13.77 -7.93 -2.81
CA THR A 247 14.02 -8.16 -4.25
C THR A 247 12.92 -7.52 -5.09
N THR A 248 11.68 -7.55 -4.60
CA THR A 248 10.50 -7.05 -5.33
C THR A 248 10.41 -5.52 -5.30
N PHE A 249 10.61 -4.93 -4.13
CA PHE A 249 10.33 -3.52 -3.89
C PHE A 249 11.56 -2.70 -3.51
N GLY A 250 12.71 -3.32 -3.35
CA GLY A 250 13.87 -2.70 -2.72
C GLY A 250 13.82 -2.81 -1.20
N SER A 251 14.98 -2.58 -0.58
CA SER A 251 15.18 -2.71 0.86
C SER A 251 14.84 -1.40 1.58
N PRO A 252 13.96 -1.41 2.59
CA PRO A 252 13.64 -0.23 3.39
C PRO A 252 14.83 0.35 4.16
N ALA A 253 15.83 -0.48 4.46
CA ALA A 253 17.07 0.00 5.08
C ALA A 253 17.84 0.97 4.17
N ASP A 254 17.59 0.93 2.85
CA ASP A 254 18.17 1.86 1.87
C ASP A 254 17.27 3.09 1.63
N GLY A 255 16.25 3.29 2.46
CA GLY A 255 15.30 4.39 2.36
C GLY A 255 14.15 4.14 1.38
N ILE A 256 14.02 2.92 0.85
CA ILE A 256 12.96 2.57 -0.11
C ILE A 256 11.66 2.23 0.63
N HIS A 257 10.59 2.96 0.36
CA HIS A 257 9.28 2.71 0.96
C HIS A 257 8.15 3.06 -0.01
N PRO A 258 6.90 2.61 0.25
CA PRO A 258 5.77 2.82 -0.67
C PRO A 258 5.38 4.27 -0.92
N TRP A 259 5.98 5.21 -0.20
CA TRP A 259 5.76 6.65 -0.35
C TRP A 259 6.96 7.39 -0.94
N VAL A 260 8.00 6.67 -1.37
CA VAL A 260 9.08 7.30 -2.15
C VAL A 260 8.51 7.63 -3.52
N ASP A 261 8.50 8.92 -3.85
CA ASP A 261 8.20 9.47 -5.18
C ASP A 261 6.84 9.10 -5.84
N VAL A 262 5.88 8.59 -5.06
CA VAL A 262 4.47 8.49 -5.49
C VAL A 262 3.82 9.85 -5.32
N LYS A 263 3.45 10.48 -6.43
CA LYS A 263 2.76 11.77 -6.44
C LYS A 263 1.25 11.55 -6.51
N SER A 264 0.47 12.19 -5.66
CA SER A 264 -0.98 11.94 -5.59
C SER A 264 -1.77 12.97 -6.42
N ALA A 265 -2.61 12.48 -7.33
CA ALA A 265 -3.59 13.26 -8.08
C ALA A 265 -4.99 13.03 -7.51
N TYR A 266 -5.55 14.07 -6.87
CA TYR A 266 -6.88 14.05 -6.27
C TYR A 266 -7.97 14.57 -7.22
N ASP A 267 -7.56 15.23 -8.31
CA ASP A 267 -8.41 15.81 -9.33
C ASP A 267 -7.65 15.97 -10.67
N GLN A 268 -8.35 16.39 -11.73
CA GLN A 268 -7.71 16.60 -13.04
C GLN A 268 -6.56 17.62 -12.98
N ALA A 269 -6.73 18.70 -12.22
CA ALA A 269 -5.75 19.79 -12.18
C ALA A 269 -4.43 19.34 -11.54
N SER A 270 -4.50 18.55 -10.48
CA SER A 270 -3.33 17.91 -9.86
C SER A 270 -2.69 16.88 -10.80
N LEU A 271 -3.47 16.06 -11.50
CA LEU A 271 -2.93 15.15 -12.52
C LEU A 271 -2.15 15.91 -13.61
N ASP A 272 -2.74 16.97 -14.17
CA ASP A 272 -2.12 17.77 -15.22
C ASP A 272 -0.79 18.38 -14.76
N ALA A 273 -0.75 18.92 -13.52
CA ALA A 273 0.46 19.47 -12.94
C ALA A 273 1.55 18.40 -12.73
N LEU A 274 1.15 17.21 -12.28
CA LEU A 274 2.07 16.09 -12.05
C LEU A 274 2.64 15.54 -13.35
N LEU A 275 1.81 15.34 -14.37
CA LEU A 275 2.25 14.92 -15.71
C LEU A 275 3.18 15.94 -16.37
N ALA A 276 2.89 17.24 -16.21
CA ALA A 276 3.74 18.30 -16.73
C ALA A 276 5.13 18.36 -16.05
N ALA A 277 5.20 17.95 -14.78
CA ALA A 277 6.43 17.89 -13.99
C ALA A 277 7.06 16.49 -13.95
N ALA A 278 6.52 15.52 -14.69
CA ALA A 278 6.95 14.14 -14.58
C ALA A 278 8.29 13.92 -15.29
N THR A 279 9.14 13.15 -14.63
CA THR A 279 10.37 12.59 -15.17
C THR A 279 10.20 11.09 -15.37
N TYR A 280 11.16 10.45 -16.03
CA TYR A 280 11.21 8.99 -16.09
C TYR A 280 11.18 8.39 -14.67
N ASP A 281 10.50 7.26 -14.49
CA ASP A 281 10.16 6.60 -13.23
C ASP A 281 9.21 7.37 -12.29
N THR A 282 8.46 8.37 -12.79
CA THR A 282 7.44 9.04 -11.96
C THR A 282 6.23 8.11 -11.77
N VAL A 283 5.88 7.86 -10.51
CA VAL A 283 4.67 7.16 -10.12
C VAL A 283 3.61 8.16 -9.69
N ILE A 284 2.40 8.04 -10.22
CA ILE A 284 1.26 8.89 -9.88
C ILE A 284 0.11 8.03 -9.38
N ALA A 285 -0.27 8.25 -8.13
CA ALA A 285 -1.46 7.70 -7.51
C ALA A 285 -2.69 8.50 -7.93
N LEU A 286 -3.68 7.86 -8.56
CA LEU A 286 -4.96 8.45 -8.94
C LEU A 286 -6.02 8.09 -7.90
N HIS A 287 -6.63 9.08 -7.26
CA HIS A 287 -7.75 8.84 -6.34
C HIS A 287 -9.09 8.70 -7.08
N ASP A 288 -10.17 8.36 -6.36
CA ASP A 288 -11.52 8.25 -6.94
C ASP A 288 -11.88 9.51 -7.73
N GLY A 289 -12.19 9.35 -9.02
CA GLY A 289 -12.41 10.49 -9.91
C GLY A 289 -12.49 10.12 -11.38
N ALA A 290 -12.78 11.12 -12.19
CA ALA A 290 -12.76 11.03 -13.64
C ALA A 290 -11.61 11.88 -14.19
N TYR A 291 -10.69 11.24 -14.90
CA TYR A 291 -9.52 11.88 -15.48
C TYR A 291 -9.52 11.73 -17.00
N THR A 292 -8.98 12.74 -17.66
CA THR A 292 -8.68 12.75 -19.10
C THR A 292 -7.18 12.69 -19.23
N LEU A 293 -6.67 11.62 -19.86
CA LEU A 293 -5.24 11.54 -20.16
C LEU A 293 -4.93 12.38 -21.40
N PRO A 294 -3.74 13.02 -21.46
CA PRO A 294 -3.28 13.63 -22.69
C PRO A 294 -3.05 12.56 -23.76
N ALA A 295 -3.16 12.95 -25.03
CA ALA A 295 -2.92 12.02 -26.15
C ALA A 295 -1.51 11.42 -26.14
N GLN A 296 -0.53 12.13 -25.55
CA GLN A 296 0.81 11.65 -25.32
C GLN A 296 1.15 11.75 -23.84
N LEU A 297 1.48 10.61 -23.22
CA LEU A 297 2.01 10.61 -21.85
C LEU A 297 3.52 10.84 -21.86
N PRO A 298 4.08 11.40 -20.77
CA PRO A 298 5.52 11.36 -20.54
C PRO A 298 6.02 9.90 -20.52
N HIS A 299 7.29 9.70 -20.87
CA HIS A 299 7.87 8.35 -20.87
C HIS A 299 8.22 7.89 -19.46
N GLY A 300 8.14 6.59 -19.19
CA GLY A 300 8.51 6.03 -17.88
C GLY A 300 7.53 6.42 -16.78
N ILE A 301 6.22 6.46 -17.09
CA ILE A 301 5.18 6.88 -16.16
C ILE A 301 4.38 5.70 -15.69
N ARG A 302 4.16 5.62 -14.39
CA ARG A 302 3.20 4.70 -13.78
C ARG A 302 2.00 5.47 -13.24
N LEU A 303 0.80 5.13 -13.69
CA LEU A 303 -0.47 5.64 -13.14
C LEU A 303 -1.17 4.50 -12.39
N MET A 304 -1.38 4.66 -11.09
CA MET A 304 -1.98 3.62 -10.24
C MET A 304 -3.31 4.12 -9.69
N GLY A 305 -4.40 3.42 -9.97
CA GLY A 305 -5.68 3.69 -9.35
C GLY A 305 -5.69 3.28 -7.88
N MET A 306 -5.87 4.25 -6.99
CA MET A 306 -5.89 4.04 -5.54
C MET A 306 -7.32 3.91 -4.98
N GLY A 307 -8.32 4.12 -5.84
CA GLY A 307 -9.73 4.15 -5.49
C GLY A 307 -10.55 3.09 -6.22
N LEU A 308 -11.79 2.86 -5.77
CA LEU A 308 -12.71 1.92 -6.41
C LEU A 308 -13.34 2.46 -7.69
N ASN A 309 -13.24 3.77 -7.93
CA ASN A 309 -13.88 4.50 -9.02
C ASN A 309 -12.90 5.44 -9.73
N VAL A 310 -11.73 4.94 -10.10
CA VAL A 310 -10.78 5.69 -10.95
C VAL A 310 -11.14 5.46 -12.42
N THR A 311 -11.70 6.48 -13.06
CA THR A 311 -12.10 6.41 -14.46
C THR A 311 -11.23 7.27 -15.35
N LEU A 312 -10.82 6.72 -16.49
CA LEU A 312 -10.00 7.38 -17.49
C LEU A 312 -10.78 7.55 -18.80
N SER A 313 -10.48 8.65 -19.48
CA SER A 313 -10.84 8.85 -20.89
C SER A 313 -9.59 9.23 -21.68
N ALA A 314 -9.34 8.49 -22.77
CA ALA A 314 -8.19 8.68 -23.65
C ALA A 314 -8.50 8.04 -25.01
N PRO A 315 -9.16 8.73 -25.95
CA PRO A 315 -9.55 8.13 -27.23
C PRO A 315 -8.34 7.65 -28.03
N THR A 316 -7.21 8.33 -27.88
CA THR A 316 -5.90 7.95 -28.42
C THR A 316 -4.86 8.18 -27.33
N LEU A 317 -4.00 7.20 -27.09
CA LEU A 317 -2.94 7.25 -26.09
C LEU A 317 -1.63 6.76 -26.71
N SER A 318 -0.62 7.62 -26.75
CA SER A 318 0.73 7.24 -27.13
C SER A 318 1.68 7.40 -25.96
N ALA A 319 2.44 6.37 -25.64
CA ALA A 319 3.39 6.41 -24.53
C ALA A 319 4.51 5.38 -24.72
N TYR A 320 5.62 5.57 -24.01
CA TYR A 320 6.72 4.62 -23.98
C TYR A 320 7.11 4.35 -22.53
N ASP A 321 7.28 3.07 -22.18
CA ASP A 321 7.48 2.61 -20.80
C ASP A 321 6.39 3.14 -19.87
N VAL A 322 5.12 3.00 -20.27
CA VAL A 322 3.98 3.36 -19.44
C VAL A 322 3.49 2.14 -18.67
N GLU A 323 3.02 2.36 -17.44
CA GLU A 323 2.29 1.37 -16.67
C GLU A 323 0.98 1.98 -16.19
N LEU A 324 -0.13 1.35 -16.53
CA LEU A 324 -1.45 1.70 -16.04
C LEU A 324 -1.97 0.55 -15.19
N ASP A 325 -2.33 0.86 -13.96
CA ASP A 325 -2.73 -0.12 -12.95
C ASP A 325 -4.06 0.30 -12.30
N ASN A 326 -4.99 -0.64 -12.17
CA ASN A 326 -6.27 -0.51 -11.47
C ASN A 326 -7.12 0.71 -11.91
N VAL A 327 -7.32 0.85 -13.23
CA VAL A 327 -8.09 1.97 -13.82
C VAL A 327 -9.20 1.48 -14.75
N THR A 328 -10.28 2.26 -14.84
CA THR A 328 -11.40 1.96 -15.74
C THR A 328 -11.47 2.95 -16.90
N PHE A 329 -11.23 2.50 -18.13
CA PHE A 329 -11.51 3.28 -19.32
C PHE A 329 -13.00 3.28 -19.66
N THR A 330 -13.58 4.48 -19.69
CA THR A 330 -15.01 4.69 -19.96
C THR A 330 -15.31 4.93 -21.44
N SER A 331 -14.28 5.11 -22.27
CA SER A 331 -14.34 5.30 -23.71
C SER A 331 -13.43 4.29 -24.43
N PRO A 332 -13.64 4.01 -25.72
CA PRO A 332 -12.69 3.23 -26.49
C PRO A 332 -11.29 3.84 -26.44
N VAL A 333 -10.26 3.01 -26.31
CA VAL A 333 -8.85 3.44 -26.26
C VAL A 333 -8.11 2.92 -27.47
N VAL A 334 -7.38 3.80 -28.16
CA VAL A 334 -6.37 3.40 -29.15
C VAL A 334 -4.99 3.66 -28.56
N PHE A 335 -4.24 2.61 -28.23
CA PHE A 335 -2.89 2.72 -27.68
C PHE A 335 -1.81 2.47 -28.73
N THR A 336 -0.80 3.34 -28.77
CA THR A 336 0.40 3.19 -29.59
C THR A 336 1.66 3.37 -28.75
N GLY A 337 2.50 2.33 -28.69
CA GLY A 337 3.81 2.40 -28.03
C GLY A 337 4.16 1.17 -27.20
N HIS A 338 4.82 1.38 -26.07
CA HIS A 338 5.35 0.35 -25.17
C HIS A 338 4.81 0.55 -23.76
N GLY A 339 4.37 -0.53 -23.10
CA GLY A 339 3.89 -0.45 -21.72
C GLY A 339 3.14 -1.65 -21.21
N THR A 340 2.70 -1.54 -19.96
CA THR A 340 1.94 -2.54 -19.23
C THR A 340 0.57 -1.96 -18.83
N PHE A 341 -0.47 -2.77 -19.00
CA PHE A 341 -1.83 -2.50 -18.56
C PHE A 341 -2.22 -3.63 -17.62
N GLU A 342 -2.23 -3.37 -16.32
CA GLU A 342 -2.55 -4.32 -15.27
C GLU A 342 -3.87 -3.91 -14.62
N GLU A 343 -4.79 -4.84 -14.38
CA GLU A 343 -6.10 -4.57 -13.78
C GLU A 343 -6.97 -3.52 -14.50
N VAL A 344 -6.73 -3.31 -15.78
CA VAL A 344 -7.46 -2.28 -16.54
C VAL A 344 -8.83 -2.80 -16.98
N THR A 345 -9.89 -2.03 -16.68
CA THR A 345 -11.23 -2.31 -17.19
C THR A 345 -11.55 -1.42 -18.40
N PHE A 346 -11.77 -2.03 -19.56
CA PHE A 346 -12.14 -1.38 -20.82
C PHE A 346 -13.64 -1.54 -21.12
N LEU A 347 -14.46 -0.58 -20.70
CA LEU A 347 -15.92 -0.67 -20.83
C LEU A 347 -16.45 -0.57 -22.27
N GLN A 348 -15.69 0.02 -23.18
CA GLN A 348 -16.09 0.18 -24.59
C GLN A 348 -15.04 -0.39 -25.56
N GLY A 349 -14.19 -1.27 -25.04
CA GLY A 349 -13.13 -1.95 -25.77
C GLY A 349 -11.87 -1.12 -26.04
N TRP A 350 -10.89 -1.76 -26.66
CA TRP A 350 -9.57 -1.18 -26.91
C TRP A 350 -8.96 -1.65 -28.24
N HIS A 351 -8.04 -0.85 -28.76
CA HIS A 351 -7.19 -1.18 -29.91
C HIS A 351 -5.74 -0.88 -29.56
N ILE A 352 -4.88 -1.90 -29.50
CA ILE A 352 -3.44 -1.73 -29.28
C ILE A 352 -2.72 -1.94 -30.61
N SER A 353 -1.96 -0.92 -31.03
CA SER A 353 -1.11 -0.96 -32.22
C SER A 353 0.30 -0.48 -31.82
N PRO A 354 1.11 -1.35 -31.19
CA PRO A 354 2.48 -1.03 -30.80
C PRO A 354 3.30 -0.57 -31.99
N THR A 355 4.03 0.53 -31.83
CA THR A 355 4.94 1.04 -32.85
C THR A 355 6.38 0.58 -32.61
N SER A 356 6.70 0.17 -31.38
CA SER A 356 8.00 -0.31 -30.93
C SER A 356 7.87 -0.92 -29.52
N GLY A 357 8.51 -2.08 -29.29
CA GLY A 357 8.48 -2.78 -28.00
C GLY A 357 7.24 -3.66 -27.80
N ASP A 358 7.24 -4.43 -26.71
CA ASP A 358 6.16 -5.34 -26.34
C ASP A 358 5.07 -4.62 -25.51
N VAL A 359 3.84 -5.10 -25.58
CA VAL A 359 2.77 -4.62 -24.71
C VAL A 359 2.25 -5.78 -23.89
N LEU A 360 2.22 -5.59 -22.57
CA LEU A 360 1.60 -6.54 -21.65
C LEU A 360 0.23 -6.00 -21.23
N VAL A 361 -0.79 -6.83 -21.36
CA VAL A 361 -2.13 -6.59 -20.82
C VAL A 361 -2.47 -7.78 -19.93
N SER A 362 -2.57 -7.57 -18.63
CA SER A 362 -2.85 -8.61 -17.63
C SER A 362 -4.02 -8.23 -16.74
N ASP A 363 -4.72 -9.24 -16.21
CA ASP A 363 -5.79 -9.10 -15.21
C ASP A 363 -6.91 -8.12 -15.62
N CYS A 364 -7.11 -7.98 -16.93
CA CYS A 364 -7.96 -6.94 -17.50
C CYS A 364 -9.41 -7.39 -17.69
N LYS A 365 -10.35 -6.44 -17.78
CA LYS A 365 -11.74 -6.71 -18.15
C LYS A 365 -12.08 -5.95 -19.42
N PHE A 366 -12.70 -6.59 -20.41
CA PHE A 366 -13.00 -5.89 -21.67
C PHE A 366 -14.31 -6.33 -22.35
N ASP A 367 -14.94 -5.38 -23.04
CA ASP A 367 -16.09 -5.65 -23.92
C ASP A 367 -15.65 -6.17 -25.30
N ALA A 368 -14.66 -5.52 -25.91
CA ALA A 368 -14.11 -5.86 -27.22
C ALA A 368 -12.63 -5.48 -27.32
N TYR A 369 -11.85 -6.16 -28.16
CA TYR A 369 -10.46 -5.78 -28.41
C TYR A 369 -10.05 -5.95 -29.88
N GLN A 370 -9.08 -5.15 -30.30
CA GLN A 370 -8.38 -5.27 -31.57
C GLN A 370 -6.87 -5.14 -31.34
N ILE A 371 -6.08 -5.96 -32.02
CA ILE A 371 -4.62 -5.83 -32.07
C ILE A 371 -4.27 -5.50 -33.52
N GLY A 372 -3.46 -4.47 -33.72
CA GLY A 372 -2.96 -4.11 -35.04
C GLY A 372 -2.06 -5.20 -35.64
N ASP A 373 -1.76 -5.07 -36.94
CA ASP A 373 -0.75 -5.91 -37.60
C ASP A 373 0.66 -5.32 -37.40
N GLY A 374 1.66 -6.15 -37.09
CA GLY A 374 3.08 -5.76 -37.10
C GLY A 374 4.05 -6.72 -36.39
N ASP A 375 5.36 -6.41 -36.43
CA ASP A 375 6.46 -7.17 -35.79
C ASP A 375 6.61 -6.77 -34.31
N TYR A 376 5.61 -7.10 -33.48
CA TYR A 376 5.61 -6.83 -32.04
C TYR A 376 4.86 -7.94 -31.29
N ILE A 377 5.11 -8.04 -29.99
CA ILE A 377 4.44 -9.02 -29.14
C ILE A 377 3.45 -8.30 -28.22
N VAL A 378 2.17 -8.64 -28.36
CA VAL A 378 1.14 -8.29 -27.39
C VAL A 378 0.87 -9.54 -26.55
N HIS A 379 1.23 -9.49 -25.28
CA HIS A 379 0.93 -10.53 -24.32
C HIS A 379 -0.37 -10.18 -23.61
N ILE A 380 -1.40 -11.02 -23.78
CA ILE A 380 -2.66 -10.93 -23.02
C ILE A 380 -2.69 -12.10 -22.06
N ALA A 381 -2.78 -11.81 -20.76
CA ALA A 381 -2.88 -12.82 -19.70
C ALA A 381 -4.09 -12.51 -18.80
N ASP A 382 -4.78 -13.55 -18.33
CA ASP A 382 -5.76 -13.46 -17.24
C ASP A 382 -6.90 -12.43 -17.41
N CYS A 383 -7.21 -12.05 -18.65
CA CYS A 383 -8.28 -11.11 -18.94
C CYS A 383 -9.66 -11.78 -19.10
N LEU A 384 -10.69 -11.10 -18.60
CA LEU A 384 -12.10 -11.53 -18.65
C LEU A 384 -12.91 -10.71 -19.66
N SER A 385 -13.69 -11.38 -20.50
CA SER A 385 -14.70 -10.70 -21.32
C SER A 385 -15.89 -10.30 -20.45
N LEU A 386 -16.37 -9.07 -20.64
CA LEU A 386 -17.57 -8.52 -20.00
C LEU A 386 -18.86 -8.91 -20.73
N GLN A 387 -18.76 -9.50 -21.93
CA GLN A 387 -19.90 -10.09 -22.63
C GLN A 387 -20.28 -11.44 -21.99
N PRO A 388 -21.59 -11.72 -21.77
CA PRO A 388 -22.06 -12.93 -21.10
C PRO A 388 -21.86 -14.24 -21.86
#